data_AF-A0A9X4KTY4-F1
#
_entry.id   AF-A0A9X4KTY4-F1
#
_cell.length_a   1.000
_cell.length_b   1.000
_cell.length_c   1.000
_cell.angle_alpha   90.00
_cell.angle_beta   90.00
_cell.angle_gamma   90.00
#
_symmetry.space_group_name_H-M   'P 1'
#
loop_
_entity.id
_entity.type
_entity.pdbx_description
1 polymer ?
#
loop_
_entity_poly.entity_id
_entity_poly.type
_entity_poly.pdbx_seq_one_letter_code
_entity_poly.pdbx_strand_id
1 'polypeptide(L)'
;MPAAEAAGAALLLPAYTRPYGAILVLTLLVAFGGAVWRARGRHIDCGCFGSALQEELGAGTYGRIAICASLAVYTLLEADGRSLLAVGTPDLACMALISAGLMAAYVLISSIARHRKSGLTL
;
A
#
# COMPACT_ATOMS: atom_id res chain seq x y z
N MET A 1 6.15 8.64 3.67
CA MET A 1 7.08 9.60 3.04
C MET A 1 6.65 9.71 1.58
N PRO A 2 5.69 10.60 1.28
CA PRO A 2 4.95 10.52 0.01
C PRO A 2 5.84 10.70 -1.22
N ALA A 3 6.86 11.56 -1.13
CA ALA A 3 7.80 11.79 -2.23
C ALA A 3 8.65 10.54 -2.55
N ALA A 4 9.14 9.83 -1.53
CA ALA A 4 9.95 8.63 -1.72
C ALA A 4 9.13 7.43 -2.20
N GLU A 5 7.86 7.34 -1.76
CA GLU A 5 6.90 6.35 -2.27
C GLU A 5 6.58 6.60 -3.75
N ALA A 6 6.35 7.86 -4.14
CA ALA A 6 6.12 8.24 -5.53
C ALA A 6 7.35 7.97 -6.41
N ALA A 7 8.55 8.24 -5.92
CA ALA A 7 9.80 7.94 -6.62
C ALA A 7 9.99 6.43 -6.83
N GLY A 8 9.70 5.61 -5.81
CA GLY A 8 9.71 4.15 -5.92
C GLY A 8 8.72 3.67 -6.97
N ALA A 9 7.47 4.15 -6.92
CA ALA A 9 6.45 3.81 -7.92
C ALA A 9 6.86 4.20 -9.35
N ALA A 10 7.46 5.37 -9.53
CA ALA A 10 7.95 5.82 -10.83
C ALA A 10 9.07 4.92 -11.37
N LEU A 11 9.98 4.46 -10.51
CA LEU A 11 11.05 3.53 -10.89
C LEU A 11 10.55 2.13 -11.27
N LEU A 12 9.35 1.72 -10.85
CA LEU A 12 8.75 0.44 -11.25
C LEU A 12 8.16 0.46 -12.67
N LEU A 13 7.91 1.63 -13.28
CA LEU A 13 7.29 1.73 -14.61
C LEU A 13 8.17 1.15 -15.74
N PRO A 14 9.47 1.51 -15.82
CA PRO A 14 10.39 0.96 -16.82
C PRO A 14 10.91 -0.40 -16.36
N ALA A 15 10.91 -1.41 -17.25
CA ALA A 15 11.48 -2.72 -16.93
C ALA A 15 12.95 -2.64 -16.49
N TYR A 16 13.73 -1.71 -17.05
CA TYR A 16 15.14 -1.52 -16.72
C TYR A 16 15.38 -1.04 -15.27
N THR A 17 14.51 -0.17 -14.75
CA THR A 17 14.66 0.39 -13.39
C THR A 17 13.86 -0.35 -12.33
N ARG A 18 13.04 -1.31 -12.74
CA ARG A 18 12.17 -2.13 -11.88
C ARG A 18 12.87 -2.75 -10.66
N PRO A 19 14.08 -3.36 -10.76
CA PRO A 19 14.74 -3.92 -9.57
C PRO A 19 15.14 -2.84 -8.57
N TYR A 20 15.62 -1.69 -9.04
CA TYR A 20 15.96 -0.55 -8.18
C TYR A 20 14.72 0.02 -7.48
N GLY A 21 13.61 0.13 -8.22
CA GLY A 21 12.33 0.56 -7.66
C GLY A 21 11.82 -0.41 -6.59
N ALA A 22 11.89 -1.71 -6.84
CA ALA A 22 11.44 -2.73 -5.89
C ALA A 22 12.31 -2.77 -4.62
N ILE A 23 13.64 -2.64 -4.74
CA ILE A 23 14.55 -2.51 -3.60
C ILE A 23 14.21 -1.26 -2.77
N LEU A 24 13.98 -0.12 -3.43
CA LEU A 24 13.61 1.12 -2.76
C LEU A 24 12.29 0.94 -2.00
N VAL A 25 11.25 0.40 -2.64
CA VAL A 25 9.95 0.14 -2.02
C VAL A 25 10.07 -0.83 -0.83
N LEU A 26 10.85 -1.92 -0.95
CA LEU A 26 11.11 -2.83 0.17
C LEU A 26 11.81 -2.13 1.33
N THR A 27 12.81 -1.29 1.03
CA THR A 27 13.53 -0.51 2.06
C THR A 27 12.58 0.43 2.79
N LEU A 28 11.70 1.13 2.06
CA LEU A 28 10.66 1.96 2.66
C LEU A 28 9.70 1.13 3.53
N LEU A 29 9.31 -0.05 3.06
CA LEU A 29 8.41 -0.93 3.80
C LEU A 29 9.02 -1.44 5.10
N VAL A 30 10.29 -1.82 5.07
CA VAL A 30 11.03 -2.26 6.27
C VAL A 30 11.21 -1.10 7.23
N ALA A 31 11.54 0.09 6.74
CA ALA A 31 11.65 1.29 7.58
C ALA A 31 10.30 1.64 8.22
N PHE A 32 9.21 1.58 7.46
CA PHE A 32 7.86 1.82 7.96
C PHE A 32 7.42 0.74 8.95
N GLY A 33 7.63 -0.54 8.64
CA GLY A 33 7.35 -1.65 9.55
C GLY A 33 8.14 -1.58 10.85
N GLY A 34 9.40 -1.16 10.79
CA GLY A 34 10.24 -0.90 11.97
C GLY A 34 9.71 0.26 12.81
N ALA A 35 9.27 1.35 12.17
CA ALA A 35 8.63 2.47 12.87
C ALA A 35 7.31 2.05 13.54
N VAL A 36 6.46 1.28 12.84
CA VAL A 36 5.22 0.71 13.38
C VAL A 36 5.51 -0.21 14.56
N TRP A 37 6.51 -1.09 14.45
CA TRP A 37 6.92 -1.99 15.54
C TRP A 37 7.41 -1.21 16.76
N ARG A 38 8.20 -0.16 16.54
CA ARG A 38 8.70 0.74 17.61
C ARG A 38 7.57 1.52 18.29
N ALA A 39 6.54 1.87 17.52
CA ALA A 39 5.34 2.56 17.98
C ALA A 39 4.32 1.63 18.66
N ARG A 40 4.51 0.30 18.58
CA ARG A 40 3.61 -0.69 19.16
C ARG A 40 3.51 -0.49 20.68
N GLY A 41 2.28 -0.26 21.16
CA GLY A 41 1.99 0.06 22.57
C GLY A 41 1.86 1.56 22.87
N ARG A 42 2.05 2.44 21.87
CA ARG A 42 1.63 3.84 21.94
C ARG A 42 0.35 4.02 21.11
N HIS A 43 -0.68 4.65 21.68
CA HIS A 43 -1.85 5.10 20.91
C HIS A 43 -1.41 6.27 20.03
N ILE A 44 -0.93 5.95 18.85
CA ILE A 44 -0.61 6.92 17.81
C ILE A 44 -1.64 6.69 16.72
N ASP A 45 -2.32 7.76 16.31
CA ASP A 45 -3.22 7.73 15.17
C ASP A 45 -2.41 7.95 13.89
N CYS A 46 -2.32 6.92 13.06
CA CYS A 46 -1.76 7.06 11.73
C CYS A 46 -2.82 7.67 10.81
N GLY A 47 -2.71 8.97 10.53
CA GLY A 47 -3.52 9.67 9.53
C GLY A 47 -3.18 9.28 8.07
N CYS A 48 -2.88 8.01 7.80
CA CYS A 48 -2.44 7.52 6.48
C CYS A 48 -3.46 7.80 5.36
N PHE A 49 -4.74 7.99 5.68
CA PHE A 49 -5.79 8.41 4.75
C PHE A 49 -6.39 9.77 5.10
N GLY A 50 -5.62 10.62 5.79
CA GLY A 50 -6.08 11.90 6.31
C GLY A 50 -7.08 11.76 7.46
N SER A 51 -7.87 12.80 7.71
CA SER A 51 -8.93 12.83 8.72
C SER A 51 -10.10 11.86 8.42
N ALA A 52 -10.14 11.29 7.22
CA ALA A 52 -11.19 10.36 6.79
C ALA A 52 -11.05 8.95 7.40
N LEU A 53 -9.84 8.54 7.81
CA LEU A 53 -9.61 7.23 8.41
C LEU A 53 -8.50 7.32 9.49
N GLN A 54 -8.88 7.71 10.70
CA GLN A 54 -7.99 7.64 11.88
C GLN A 54 -7.92 6.19 12.36
N GLU A 55 -6.97 5.41 11.86
CA GLU A 55 -6.82 4.00 12.25
C GLU A 55 -5.67 3.86 13.24
N GLU A 56 -5.98 3.28 14.40
CA GLU A 56 -4.97 2.94 15.40
C GLU A 56 -3.94 1.98 14.77
N LEU A 57 -2.65 2.23 15.00
CA LEU A 57 -1.59 1.31 14.55
C LEU A 57 -1.80 -0.07 15.20
N GLY A 58 -2.36 -1.00 14.43
CA GLY A 58 -2.74 -2.33 14.90
C GLY A 58 -2.34 -3.45 13.95
N ALA A 59 -2.85 -4.65 14.23
CA ALA A 59 -2.57 -5.86 13.44
C ALA A 59 -2.93 -5.71 11.95
N GLY A 60 -3.93 -4.88 11.62
CA GLY A 60 -4.32 -4.59 10.24
C GLY A 60 -3.22 -3.90 9.43
N THR A 61 -2.50 -2.96 10.02
CA THR A 61 -1.37 -2.28 9.38
C THR A 61 -0.25 -3.27 9.09
N TYR A 62 0.00 -4.21 10.00
CA TYR A 62 1.00 -5.26 9.82
C TYR A 62 0.66 -6.19 8.66
N GLY A 63 -0.62 -6.59 8.54
CA GLY A 63 -1.10 -7.39 7.41
C GLY A 63 -0.91 -6.67 6.07
N ARG A 64 -1.22 -5.38 6.00
CA ARG A 64 -1.01 -4.58 4.77
C ARG A 64 0.46 -4.48 4.39
N ILE A 65 1.33 -4.22 5.36
CA ILE A 65 2.78 -4.18 5.12
C ILE A 65 3.27 -5.54 4.62
N ALA A 66 2.80 -6.65 5.20
CA ALA A 66 3.17 -7.99 4.76
C ALA A 66 2.71 -8.28 3.31
N ILE A 67 1.50 -7.87 2.94
CA ILE A 67 0.99 -8.03 1.56
C ILE A 67 1.78 -7.16 0.57
N CYS A 68 2.06 -5.90 0.91
CA CYS A 68 2.88 -5.05 0.07
C CYS A 68 4.32 -5.57 -0.05
N ALA A 69 4.88 -6.16 1.01
CA ALA A 69 6.20 -6.78 0.99
C ALA A 69 6.22 -8.01 0.09
N SER A 70 5.22 -8.90 0.17
CA SER A 70 5.16 -10.09 -0.68
C SER A 70 5.01 -9.72 -2.15
N LEU A 71 4.19 -8.70 -2.47
CA LEU A 71 4.08 -8.16 -3.83
C LEU A 71 5.40 -7.56 -4.32
N ALA A 72 6.12 -6.81 -3.48
CA ALA A 72 7.42 -6.25 -3.84
C ALA A 72 8.52 -7.30 -4.01
N VAL A 73 8.47 -8.41 -3.26
CA VAL A 73 9.35 -9.56 -3.48
C VAL A 73 8.98 -10.27 -4.78
N TYR A 74 7.69 -10.46 -5.05
CA TYR A 74 7.22 -11.06 -6.29
C TYR A 74 7.70 -10.28 -7.52
N THR A 75 7.65 -8.94 -7.48
CA THR A 75 8.14 -8.10 -8.58
C THR A 75 9.66 -8.15 -8.78
N LEU A 76 10.43 -8.55 -7.75
CA LEU A 76 11.87 -8.82 -7.89
C LEU A 76 12.16 -10.18 -8.52
N LEU A 77 11.35 -11.20 -8.21
CA LEU A 77 11.51 -12.54 -8.75
C LEU A 77 11.09 -12.62 -10.22
N GLU A 78 10.10 -11.82 -10.62
CA GLU A 78 9.60 -11.75 -11.99
C GLU A 78 10.35 -10.68 -12.80
N ALA A 79 11.60 -10.98 -13.18
CA ALA A 79 12.49 -10.06 -13.91
C ALA A 79 12.11 -9.88 -15.40
N ASP A 80 11.37 -10.82 -16.00
CA ASP A 80 10.96 -10.82 -17.41
C ASP A 80 9.65 -10.05 -17.69
N GLY A 81 9.12 -9.35 -16.68
CA GLY A 81 7.83 -8.67 -16.77
C GLY A 81 7.81 -7.60 -17.87
N ARG A 82 6.86 -7.73 -18.82
CA ARG A 82 6.54 -6.70 -19.82
C ARG A 82 6.50 -5.32 -19.16
N SER A 83 7.14 -4.35 -19.80
CA SER A 83 7.09 -2.95 -19.35
C SER A 83 5.65 -2.47 -19.29
N LEU A 84 5.27 -1.80 -18.21
CA LEU A 84 3.95 -1.16 -18.07
C LEU A 84 3.71 -0.10 -19.16
N LEU A 85 4.79 0.52 -19.64
CA LEU A 85 4.79 1.43 -20.79
C LEU A 85 4.42 0.76 -22.12
N ALA A 86 4.58 -0.56 -22.24
CA ALA A 86 4.22 -1.31 -23.43
C ALA A 86 2.79 -1.88 -23.37
N VAL A 87 2.08 -1.67 -22.25
CA VAL A 87 0.69 -2.11 -22.10
C VAL A 87 -0.22 -1.17 -22.89
N GLY A 88 -1.26 -1.72 -23.53
CA GLY A 88 -2.23 -0.91 -24.26
C GLY A 88 -2.96 0.07 -23.35
N THR A 89 -3.32 1.25 -23.86
CA THR A 89 -4.15 2.23 -23.16
C THR A 89 -5.46 1.67 -22.57
N PRO A 90 -6.20 0.73 -23.21
CA PRO A 90 -7.41 0.17 -22.60
C PRO A 90 -7.09 -0.71 -21.37
N ASP A 91 -6.01 -1.49 -21.40
CA ASP A 91 -5.56 -2.30 -20.26
C ASP A 91 -5.16 -1.41 -19.09
N LEU A 92 -4.43 -0.32 -19.36
CA LEU A 92 -4.02 0.63 -18.32
C LEU A 92 -5.23 1.28 -17.65
N ALA A 93 -6.26 1.65 -18.44
CA ALA A 93 -7.51 2.19 -17.90
C ALA A 93 -8.26 1.17 -17.03
N CYS A 94 -8.33 -0.09 -17.47
CA CYS A 94 -8.92 -1.17 -16.67
C CYS A 94 -8.16 -1.37 -15.35
N MET A 95 -6.83 -1.41 -15.37
CA MET A 95 -6.03 -1.53 -14.13
C MET A 95 -6.24 -0.35 -13.19
N ALA A 96 -6.30 0.87 -13.71
CA ALA A 96 -6.59 2.08 -12.94
C ALA A 96 -7.99 2.04 -12.32
N LEU A 97 -9.00 1.61 -13.08
CA LEU A 97 -10.39 1.50 -12.58
C LEU A 97 -10.53 0.41 -11.52
N ILE A 98 -9.90 -0.76 -11.72
CA ILE A 98 -9.95 -1.86 -10.75
C ILE A 98 -9.25 -1.47 -9.45
N SER A 99 -8.07 -0.84 -9.52
CA SER A 99 -7.36 -0.37 -8.32
C SER A 99 -8.13 0.72 -7.58
N ALA A 100 -8.72 1.69 -8.29
CA ALA A 100 -9.58 2.72 -7.70
C ALA A 100 -10.83 2.10 -7.05
N GLY A 101 -11.48 1.14 -7.72
CA GLY A 101 -12.64 0.43 -7.21
C GLY A 101 -12.33 -0.40 -5.96
N LEU A 102 -11.19 -1.09 -5.93
CA LEU A 102 -10.70 -1.82 -4.76
C LEU A 102 -10.45 -0.87 -3.58
N MET A 103 -9.81 0.28 -3.83
CA MET A 103 -9.61 1.29 -2.78
C MET A 103 -10.93 1.86 -2.26
N ALA A 104 -11.88 2.17 -3.15
CA ALA A 104 -13.19 2.68 -2.76
C ALA A 104 -13.96 1.64 -1.92
N ALA A 105 -14.01 0.38 -2.37
CA ALA A 105 -14.64 -0.71 -1.63
C ALA A 105 -13.97 -0.92 -0.26
N TYR A 106 -12.63 -0.87 -0.22
CA TYR A 106 -11.86 -0.97 1.01
C TYR A 106 -12.22 0.13 2.02
N VAL A 107 -12.26 1.39 1.58
CA VAL A 107 -12.66 2.53 2.42
C VAL A 107 -14.10 2.38 2.90
N LEU A 108 -15.01 1.92 2.03
CA LEU A 108 -16.41 1.72 2.39
C LEU A 108 -16.58 0.63 3.45
N ILE A 109 -15.95 -0.54 3.25
CA ILE A 109 -16.01 -1.67 4.18
C ILE A 109 -15.39 -1.30 5.53
N SER A 110 -14.24 -0.63 5.53
CA SER A 110 -13.58 -0.17 6.76
C SER A 110 -14.40 0.88 7.51
N SER A 111 -15.06 1.79 6.80
CA SER A 111 -16.01 2.74 7.39
C SER A 111 -17.22 2.05 8.04
N ILE A 112 -17.85 1.09 7.33
CA ILE A 112 -18.98 0.32 7.87
C ILE A 112 -18.56 -0.51 9.10
N ALA A 113 -17.41 -1.20 9.03
CA ALA A 113 -16.90 -2.00 10.12
C ALA A 113 -16.59 -1.16 11.38
N ARG A 114 -16.15 0.10 11.19
CA ARG A 114 -15.92 1.04 12.29
C ARG A 114 -17.23 1.45 12.95
N HIS A 115 -18.24 1.86 12.18
CA HIS A 115 -19.56 2.20 12.72
C HIS A 115 -20.18 1.05 13.51
N ARG A 116 -20.00 -0.19 13.04
CA ARG A 116 -20.52 -1.39 13.72
C ARG A 116 -19.84 -1.65 15.07
N LYS A 117 -18.54 -1.33 15.22
CA LYS A 117 -17.82 -1.42 16.50
C LYS A 117 -18.24 -0.32 17.47
N SER A 118 -18.46 0.90 16.99
CA SER A 118 -18.91 2.03 17.81
C SER A 118 -20.36 1.87 18.32
N GLY A 119 -21.21 1.13 17.60
CA GLY A 119 -22.58 0.83 18.02
C GLY A 119 -22.74 -0.32 19.00
N LEU A 120 -21.66 -1.05 19.34
CA LEU A 120 -21.68 -2.21 20.25
C LEU A 120 -21.22 -1.91 21.68
N THR A 121 -20.92 -0.64 21.98
CA THR A 121 -20.62 -0.13 23.33
C THR A 121 -21.82 0.63 23.89
N LEU A 122 -22.91 -0.09 24.15
CA LEU A 122 -24.07 0.38 24.91
C LEU A 122 -24.48 -0.69 25.90
#